data_AF-A0A9X3EX78-F1
#
_entry.id   AF-A0A9X3EX78-F1
#
_cell.length_a   1.000
_cell.length_b   1.000
_cell.length_c   1.000
_cell.angle_alpha   90.00
_cell.angle_beta   90.00
_cell.angle_gamma   90.00
#
_symmetry.space_group_name_H-M   'P 1'
#
loop_
_entity.id
_entity.type
_entity.pdbx_description
1 polymer ?
#
loop_
_entity_poly.entity_id
_entity_poly.type
_entity_poly.pdbx_seq_one_letter_code
_entity_poly.pdbx_strand_id
1 'polypeptide(L)'
;MQRGRPCPRRGEACDDTTNTCELQMLDVDGTGPNPAPAGFTDTLPFFRGTVCAATNVQPGDKIPVKIEMCVDPCVTSKGHKFKSQYKCNGTVCEAALVVYLPDAVGADCPAAAFGEFPKANCEYVTIEASAGPLSTQNTGAITGTGTLELPFLTNEDAKEINATNNYDAVWQIIYKYPQDAGRVFQLSMNANNPPAPPDCKDAAKCTCKEIGF
;
A
#
# COMPACT_ATOMS: atom_id res chain seq x y z
N MET A 1 -27.72 13.83 5.42
CA MET A 1 -27.31 14.44 4.12
C MET A 1 -28.35 14.08 3.05
N GLN A 2 -28.37 14.73 1.88
CA GLN A 2 -29.24 14.28 0.77
C GLN A 2 -28.66 13.00 0.16
N ARG A 3 -29.50 11.99 -0.09
CA ARG A 3 -29.13 10.77 -0.83
C ARG A 3 -28.35 11.13 -2.09
N GLY A 4 -27.20 10.50 -2.30
CA GLY A 4 -26.40 10.65 -3.53
C GLY A 4 -25.35 11.77 -3.53
N ARG A 5 -25.16 12.52 -2.43
CA ARG A 5 -23.96 13.36 -2.29
C ARG A 5 -22.77 12.51 -1.82
N PRO A 6 -21.62 12.55 -2.51
CA PRO A 6 -20.43 11.83 -2.07
C PRO A 6 -19.94 12.39 -0.73
N CYS A 7 -19.40 11.51 0.11
CA CYS A 7 -18.83 11.91 1.39
C CYS A 7 -17.60 12.80 1.20
N PRO A 8 -17.43 13.84 2.02
CA PRO A 8 -16.44 14.88 1.76
C PRO A 8 -15.02 14.48 2.17
N ARG A 9 -14.83 13.47 3.03
CA ARG A 9 -13.51 13.05 3.49
C ARG A 9 -13.10 11.71 2.89
N ARG A 10 -11.79 11.56 2.68
CA ARG A 10 -11.18 10.27 2.36
C ARG A 10 -11.60 9.24 3.41
N GLY A 11 -11.89 8.03 2.96
CA GLY A 11 -12.25 6.93 3.84
C GLY A 11 -13.67 6.97 4.38
N GLU A 12 -14.52 7.92 3.95
CA GLU A 12 -15.93 7.95 4.35
C GLU A 12 -16.84 7.38 3.25
N ALA A 13 -17.85 6.60 3.64
CA ALA A 13 -18.99 6.27 2.79
C ALA A 13 -20.30 6.63 3.49
N CYS A 14 -21.36 6.78 2.70
CA CYS A 14 -22.68 7.10 3.23
C CYS A 14 -23.30 5.83 3.85
N ASP A 15 -23.64 5.87 5.13
CA ASP A 15 -24.54 4.90 5.72
C ASP A 15 -25.97 5.22 5.23
N ASP A 16 -26.57 4.29 4.49
CA ASP A 16 -27.91 4.46 3.89
C ASP A 16 -29.06 4.45 4.91
N THR A 17 -28.81 3.93 6.10
CA THR A 17 -29.76 3.87 7.23
C THR A 17 -29.78 5.20 7.97
N THR A 18 -28.61 5.72 8.35
CA THR A 18 -28.47 6.95 9.13
C THR A 18 -28.37 8.20 8.24
N ASN A 19 -28.11 8.03 6.94
CA ASN A 19 -27.85 9.10 5.96
C ASN A 19 -26.70 10.04 6.39
N THR A 20 -25.70 9.47 7.07
CA THR A 20 -24.48 10.15 7.53
C THR A 20 -23.25 9.53 6.89
N CYS A 21 -22.18 10.32 6.77
CA CYS A 21 -20.88 9.84 6.31
C CYS A 21 -20.13 9.21 7.48
N GLU A 22 -19.73 7.95 7.31
CA GLU A 22 -19.06 7.15 8.32
C GLU A 22 -17.76 6.59 7.76
N LEU A 23 -16.73 6.51 8.61
CA LEU A 23 -15.45 5.97 8.21
C LEU A 23 -15.60 4.49 7.84
N GLN A 24 -15.26 4.15 6.61
CA GLN A 24 -15.10 2.79 6.15
C GLN A 24 -13.78 2.27 6.70
N MET A 25 -13.84 1.70 7.89
CA MET A 25 -12.72 0.95 8.45
C MET A 25 -12.68 -0.41 7.74
N LEU A 26 -11.49 -0.85 7.35
CA LEU A 26 -11.32 -2.22 6.89
C LEU A 26 -11.47 -3.13 8.12
N ASP A 27 -12.30 -4.17 8.01
CA ASP A 27 -12.40 -5.18 9.07
C ASP A 27 -11.14 -6.05 9.06
N VAL A 28 -10.14 -5.67 9.85
CA VAL A 28 -8.84 -6.35 9.96
C VAL A 28 -8.91 -7.72 10.60
N ASP A 29 -9.96 -7.96 11.39
CA ASP A 29 -10.23 -9.21 12.10
C ASP A 29 -11.11 -10.15 11.28
N GLY A 30 -11.84 -9.61 10.28
CA GLY A 30 -12.78 -10.31 9.41
C GLY A 30 -12.36 -10.41 7.93
N THR A 31 -11.12 -10.08 7.57
CA THR A 31 -10.62 -10.18 6.17
C THR A 31 -10.59 -11.61 5.61
N GLY A 32 -10.76 -12.64 6.45
CA GLY A 32 -10.85 -14.04 6.07
C GLY A 32 -12.29 -14.54 6.02
N PRO A 33 -12.67 -15.41 5.07
CA PRO A 33 -13.96 -16.09 5.12
C PRO A 33 -14.11 -16.87 6.44
N ASN A 34 -15.30 -16.83 7.05
CA ASN A 34 -15.64 -17.66 8.21
C ASN A 34 -16.80 -18.62 7.83
N PRO A 35 -16.58 -19.94 7.80
CA PRO A 35 -15.33 -20.64 8.10
C PRO A 35 -14.24 -20.42 7.03
N ALA A 36 -12.98 -20.62 7.42
CA ALA A 36 -11.85 -20.55 6.49
C ALA A 36 -12.09 -21.51 5.31
N PRO A 37 -11.81 -21.09 4.06
CA PRO A 37 -12.01 -21.95 2.92
C PRO A 37 -10.98 -23.09 2.96
N ALA A 38 -11.37 -24.30 2.54
CA ALA A 38 -10.48 -25.47 2.46
C ALA A 38 -9.24 -25.20 1.57
N GLY A 39 -9.37 -24.27 0.63
CA GLY A 39 -8.24 -23.65 -0.06
C GLY A 39 -8.68 -22.41 -0.82
N PHE A 40 -7.72 -21.63 -1.30
CA PHE A 40 -7.98 -20.42 -2.07
C PHE A 40 -6.93 -20.19 -3.15
N THR A 41 -7.32 -19.43 -4.17
CA THR A 41 -6.41 -18.79 -5.13
C THR A 41 -6.87 -17.34 -5.27
N ASP A 42 -6.04 -16.39 -4.89
CA ASP A 42 -6.43 -14.98 -4.77
C ASP A 42 -5.25 -14.01 -4.97
N THR A 43 -5.54 -12.71 -5.11
CA THR A 43 -4.56 -11.64 -5.04
C THR A 43 -4.47 -11.13 -3.60
N LEU A 44 -3.32 -11.35 -2.96
CA LEU A 44 -3.08 -10.93 -1.58
C LEU A 44 -2.30 -9.60 -1.55
N PRO A 45 -2.89 -8.47 -1.11
CA PRO A 45 -2.16 -7.21 -0.95
C PRO A 45 -1.23 -7.24 0.27
N PHE A 46 -0.26 -6.32 0.28
CA PHE A 46 0.53 -6.04 1.47
C PHE A 46 -0.37 -5.59 2.63
N PHE A 47 -0.52 -6.48 3.60
CA PHE A 47 -1.26 -6.18 4.82
C PHE A 47 -0.32 -5.66 5.92
N ARG A 48 0.80 -6.35 6.15
CA ARG A 48 1.73 -6.07 7.26
C ARG A 48 3.14 -6.59 7.01
N GLY A 49 4.07 -6.12 7.82
CA GLY A 49 5.48 -6.50 7.75
C GLY A 49 6.41 -5.31 7.94
N THR A 50 7.64 -5.44 7.46
CA THR A 50 8.64 -4.38 7.53
C THR A 50 8.77 -3.70 6.18
N VAL A 51 8.78 -2.37 6.16
CA VAL A 51 8.93 -1.59 4.94
C VAL A 51 10.06 -0.59 5.10
N CYS A 52 11.01 -0.62 4.20
CA CYS A 52 12.14 0.30 4.12
C CYS A 52 12.06 1.10 2.82
N ALA A 53 12.07 2.43 2.90
CA ALA A 53 12.03 3.31 1.74
C ALA A 53 13.12 4.38 1.82
N ALA A 54 13.70 4.78 0.68
CA ALA A 54 14.57 5.94 0.62
C ALA A 54 13.75 7.22 0.72
N THR A 55 13.76 7.87 1.87
CA THR A 55 12.92 9.04 2.17
C THR A 55 13.58 10.38 1.85
N ASN A 56 14.91 10.41 1.75
CA ASN A 56 15.67 11.58 1.34
C ASN A 56 16.36 11.26 0.02
N VAL A 57 15.86 11.82 -1.08
CA VAL A 57 16.30 11.52 -2.44
C VAL A 57 16.58 12.79 -3.23
N GLN A 58 17.35 12.69 -4.32
CA GLN A 58 17.50 13.81 -5.25
C GLN A 58 16.29 13.91 -6.18
N PRO A 59 15.97 15.11 -6.70
CA PRO A 59 14.95 15.29 -7.72
C PRO A 59 15.18 14.37 -8.93
N GLY A 60 14.16 13.59 -9.29
CA GLY A 60 14.21 12.69 -10.45
C GLY A 60 14.74 11.28 -10.14
N ASP A 61 15.20 11.03 -8.92
CA ASP A 61 15.54 9.69 -8.48
C ASP A 61 14.29 8.80 -8.36
N LYS A 62 14.46 7.51 -8.65
CA LYS A 62 13.51 6.50 -8.19
C LYS A 62 13.66 6.34 -6.68
N ILE A 63 12.53 6.11 -6.02
CA ILE A 63 12.49 5.84 -4.58
C ILE A 63 12.47 4.32 -4.42
N PRO A 64 13.60 3.64 -4.15
CA PRO A 64 13.58 2.21 -3.84
C PRO A 64 12.77 1.95 -2.58
N VAL A 65 12.02 0.85 -2.59
CA VAL A 65 11.28 0.34 -1.44
C VAL A 65 11.55 -1.14 -1.31
N LYS A 66 12.04 -1.58 -0.16
CA LYS A 66 12.12 -2.99 0.23
C LYS A 66 10.97 -3.29 1.18
N ILE A 67 10.25 -4.36 0.91
CA ILE A 67 9.13 -4.82 1.73
C ILE A 67 9.44 -6.25 2.15
N GLU A 68 9.33 -6.53 3.44
CA GLU A 68 9.30 -7.87 4.01
C GLU A 68 7.86 -8.13 4.43
N MET A 69 7.06 -8.61 3.49
CA MET A 69 5.64 -8.85 3.68
C MET A 69 5.48 -10.11 4.55
N CYS A 70 4.82 -9.97 5.69
CA CYS A 70 4.50 -11.10 6.55
C CYS A 70 3.23 -11.79 6.05
N VAL A 71 3.35 -13.07 5.68
CA VAL A 71 2.25 -13.95 5.29
C VAL A 71 2.20 -15.15 6.22
N ASP A 72 1.03 -15.79 6.32
CA ASP A 72 0.90 -17.04 7.06
C ASP A 72 1.66 -18.15 6.30
N PRO A 73 2.35 -19.09 6.99
CA PRO A 73 3.11 -20.17 6.34
C PRO A 73 2.26 -21.09 5.46
N CYS A 74 0.94 -21.11 5.63
CA CYS A 74 0.05 -21.86 4.75
C CYS A 74 -0.11 -21.21 3.35
N VAL A 75 0.30 -19.94 3.20
CA VAL A 75 0.17 -19.16 1.97
C VAL A 75 1.46 -19.22 1.16
N THR A 76 1.33 -19.58 -0.10
CA THR A 76 2.43 -19.57 -1.07
C THR A 76 2.07 -18.68 -2.26
N SER A 77 3.08 -18.16 -2.96
CA SER A 77 2.86 -17.45 -4.21
C SER A 77 4.02 -17.66 -5.18
N LYS A 78 3.73 -17.58 -6.49
CA LYS A 78 4.73 -17.73 -7.55
C LYS A 78 5.50 -16.45 -7.84
N GLY A 79 5.09 -15.32 -7.27
CA GLY A 79 5.74 -14.04 -7.47
C GLY A 79 4.97 -12.88 -6.84
N HIS A 80 5.44 -11.67 -7.10
CA HIS A 80 4.81 -10.44 -6.63
C HIS A 80 4.65 -9.45 -7.78
N LYS A 81 3.77 -8.47 -7.59
CA LYS A 81 3.62 -7.30 -8.46
C LYS A 81 3.51 -6.05 -7.60
N PHE A 82 3.84 -4.91 -8.18
CA PHE A 82 3.55 -3.62 -7.58
C PHE A 82 3.07 -2.62 -8.62
N LYS A 83 2.28 -1.64 -8.17
CA LYS A 83 1.90 -0.45 -8.92
C LYS A 83 2.23 0.80 -8.13
N SER A 84 2.90 1.72 -8.79
CA SER A 84 3.31 3.00 -8.23
C SER A 84 2.41 4.08 -8.79
N GLN A 85 1.84 4.89 -7.90
CA GLN A 85 0.99 6.02 -8.24
C GLN A 85 1.59 7.27 -7.62
N TYR A 86 1.49 8.40 -8.30
CA TYR A 86 1.82 9.68 -7.69
C TYR A 86 1.08 10.85 -8.34
N LYS A 87 0.69 11.82 -7.52
CA LYS A 87 0.15 13.13 -7.89
C LYS A 87 1.08 14.19 -7.34
N CYS A 88 1.43 15.18 -8.15
CA CYS A 88 2.25 16.29 -7.70
C CYS A 88 1.57 17.61 -8.05
N ASN A 89 1.48 18.51 -7.06
CA ASN A 89 0.97 19.87 -7.22
C ASN A 89 2.08 20.85 -6.80
N GLY A 90 2.72 21.46 -7.80
CA GLY A 90 3.90 22.29 -7.58
C GLY A 90 5.04 21.49 -6.95
N THR A 91 5.40 21.81 -5.72
CA THR A 91 6.51 21.21 -4.97
C THR A 91 6.08 20.14 -3.98
N VAL A 92 4.79 19.78 -3.93
CA VAL A 92 4.26 18.77 -3.00
C VAL A 92 3.72 17.59 -3.78
N CYS A 93 4.16 16.38 -3.43
CA CYS A 93 3.71 15.14 -4.04
C CYS A 93 3.03 14.21 -3.05
N GLU A 94 2.03 13.49 -3.52
CA GLU A 94 1.46 12.33 -2.86
C GLU A 94 1.75 11.11 -3.73
N ALA A 95 2.40 10.10 -3.17
CA ALA A 95 2.70 8.85 -3.82
C ALA A 95 2.07 7.69 -3.05
N ALA A 96 1.68 6.65 -3.78
CA ALA A 96 1.22 5.39 -3.23
C ALA A 96 1.94 4.23 -3.92
N LEU A 97 2.34 3.23 -3.14
CA LEU A 97 2.90 1.98 -3.64
C LEU A 97 2.00 0.82 -3.23
N VAL A 98 1.30 0.27 -4.22
CA VAL A 98 0.43 -0.90 -4.05
C VAL A 98 1.26 -2.14 -4.36
N VAL A 99 1.42 -3.03 -3.38
CA VAL A 99 2.18 -4.28 -3.53
C VAL A 99 1.27 -5.46 -3.24
N TYR A 100 1.37 -6.50 -4.04
CA TYR A 100 0.50 -7.68 -3.92
C TYR A 100 1.13 -8.95 -4.51
N LEU A 101 0.68 -10.09 -4.02
CA LEU A 101 0.95 -11.42 -4.53
C LEU A 101 -0.24 -11.82 -5.42
N PRO A 102 -0.14 -11.75 -6.77
CA PRO A 102 -1.30 -11.88 -7.66
C PRO A 102 -1.93 -13.28 -7.68
N ASP A 103 -1.12 -14.30 -7.40
CA ASP A 103 -1.48 -15.72 -7.49
C ASP A 103 -1.19 -16.40 -6.15
N ALA A 104 -1.61 -15.79 -5.04
CA ALA A 104 -1.47 -16.37 -3.72
C ALA A 104 -2.40 -17.58 -3.59
N VAL A 105 -1.85 -18.70 -3.12
CA VAL A 105 -2.56 -19.96 -2.93
C VAL A 105 -2.33 -20.45 -1.51
N GLY A 106 -3.38 -20.92 -0.87
CA GLY A 106 -3.26 -21.62 0.41
C GLY A 106 -4.25 -22.76 0.51
N ALA A 107 -3.89 -23.77 1.30
CA ALA A 107 -4.69 -24.96 1.57
C ALA A 107 -4.71 -25.18 3.09
N ASP A 108 -5.89 -25.52 3.63
CA ASP A 108 -6.11 -25.74 5.07
C ASP A 108 -5.58 -24.58 5.96
N CYS A 109 -5.65 -23.36 5.43
CA CYS A 109 -5.23 -22.16 6.14
C CYS A 109 -6.16 -21.85 7.31
N PRO A 110 -5.64 -21.43 8.48
CA PRO A 110 -6.49 -20.90 9.53
C PRO A 110 -7.24 -19.66 9.03
N ALA A 111 -8.42 -19.37 9.58
CA ALA A 111 -9.19 -18.18 9.18
C ALA A 111 -8.37 -16.88 9.33
N ALA A 112 -7.50 -16.86 10.35
CA ALA A 112 -6.58 -15.76 10.62
C ALA A 112 -5.44 -15.60 9.59
N ALA A 113 -5.22 -16.56 8.69
CA ALA A 113 -4.15 -16.49 7.68
C ALA A 113 -4.28 -15.28 6.73
N PHE A 114 -5.49 -14.73 6.62
CA PHE A 114 -5.82 -13.57 5.80
C PHE A 114 -5.96 -12.27 6.59
N GLY A 115 -5.91 -12.34 7.92
CA GLY A 115 -6.07 -11.22 8.84
C GLY A 115 -4.92 -11.12 9.82
N GLU A 116 -5.20 -10.61 11.01
CA GLU A 116 -4.18 -10.48 12.05
C GLU A 116 -3.86 -11.83 12.74
N PHE A 117 -2.59 -12.23 12.67
CA PHE A 117 -2.04 -13.35 13.43
C PHE A 117 -0.71 -12.98 14.13
N PRO A 118 -0.21 -13.73 15.13
CA PRO A 118 1.00 -13.36 15.85
C PRO A 118 2.24 -13.21 14.95
N LYS A 119 3.03 -12.14 15.16
CA LYS A 119 4.26 -11.86 14.39
C LYS A 119 5.26 -13.02 14.37
N ALA A 120 5.31 -13.83 15.43
CA ALA A 120 6.20 -14.99 15.53
C ALA A 120 5.89 -16.07 14.47
N ASN A 121 4.69 -16.05 13.88
CA ASN A 121 4.27 -17.00 12.87
C ASN A 121 4.46 -16.45 11.44
N CYS A 122 5.06 -15.27 11.27
CA CYS A 122 5.27 -14.69 9.95
C CYS A 122 6.27 -15.51 9.13
N GLU A 123 5.85 -15.90 7.93
CA GLU A 123 6.77 -16.18 6.83
C GLU A 123 6.95 -14.90 6.00
N TYR A 124 8.20 -14.49 5.77
CA TYR A 124 8.48 -13.20 5.12
C TYR A 124 8.75 -13.39 3.62
N VAL A 125 7.90 -12.77 2.81
CA VAL A 125 8.13 -12.60 1.37
C VAL A 125 8.86 -11.28 1.15
N THR A 126 10.11 -11.35 0.71
CA THR A 126 10.89 -10.16 0.35
C THR A 126 10.50 -9.66 -1.03
N ILE A 127 10.15 -8.37 -1.12
CA ILE A 127 9.73 -7.69 -2.34
C ILE A 127 10.59 -6.45 -2.52
N GLU A 128 11.18 -6.32 -3.70
CA GLU A 128 11.86 -5.10 -4.14
C GLU A 128 10.93 -4.34 -5.08
N ALA A 129 10.61 -3.12 -4.71
CA ALA A 129 9.72 -2.25 -5.43
C ALA A 129 10.32 -0.84 -5.56
N SER A 130 9.63 0.03 -6.28
CA SER A 130 10.04 1.43 -6.35
C SER A 130 8.83 2.35 -6.51
N ALA A 131 8.88 3.51 -5.86
CA ALA A 131 7.99 4.63 -6.13
C ALA A 131 8.70 5.67 -7.02
N GLY A 132 7.93 6.49 -7.72
CA GLY A 132 8.47 7.52 -8.61
C GLY A 132 9.15 6.98 -9.88
N PRO A 133 10.04 7.77 -10.52
CA PRO A 133 10.49 9.09 -10.09
C PRO A 133 9.33 10.10 -10.07
N LEU A 134 9.32 10.96 -9.05
CA LEU A 134 8.27 11.96 -8.88
C LEU A 134 8.54 13.15 -9.79
N SER A 135 7.55 13.50 -10.61
CA SER A 135 7.67 14.57 -11.60
C SER A 135 6.33 15.26 -11.85
N THR A 136 6.36 16.49 -12.38
CA THR A 136 5.17 17.07 -13.01
C THR A 136 5.32 17.01 -14.53
N GLN A 137 4.21 16.90 -15.25
CA GLN A 137 4.21 16.89 -16.73
C GLN A 137 4.87 18.14 -17.33
N ASN A 138 4.86 19.28 -16.61
CA ASN A 138 5.28 20.57 -17.15
C ASN A 138 6.69 21.01 -16.70
N THR A 139 7.19 20.53 -15.56
CA THR A 139 8.46 21.00 -14.98
C THR A 139 9.53 19.92 -14.86
N GLY A 140 9.20 18.65 -15.11
CA GLY A 140 10.13 17.54 -14.92
C GLY A 140 10.34 17.20 -13.45
N ALA A 141 11.58 16.84 -13.08
CA ALA A 141 11.96 16.45 -11.73
C ALA A 141 11.61 17.55 -10.69
N ILE A 142 11.07 17.13 -9.54
CA ILE A 142 10.55 18.05 -8.52
C ILE A 142 11.55 18.23 -7.38
N THR A 143 11.75 19.48 -6.98
CA THR A 143 12.32 19.81 -5.66
C THR A 143 11.18 20.16 -4.70
N GLY A 144 11.15 19.54 -3.53
CA GLY A 144 10.12 19.77 -2.53
C GLY A 144 9.93 18.60 -1.57
N THR A 145 8.68 18.38 -1.16
CA THR A 145 8.31 17.35 -0.17
C THR A 145 7.21 16.46 -0.70
N GLY A 146 7.00 15.32 -0.06
CA GLY A 146 5.85 14.49 -0.38
C GLY A 146 5.60 13.40 0.64
N THR A 147 4.60 12.58 0.34
CA THR A 147 4.30 11.37 1.11
C THR A 147 4.39 10.15 0.22
N LEU A 148 4.82 9.03 0.78
CA LEU A 148 4.68 7.70 0.19
C LEU A 148 3.82 6.87 1.11
N GLU A 149 2.66 6.44 0.64
CA GLU A 149 1.77 5.54 1.36
C GLU A 149 1.86 4.11 0.82
N LEU A 150 1.84 3.13 1.72
CA LEU A 150 1.50 1.75 1.37
C LEU A 150 0.06 1.49 1.80
N PRO A 151 -0.92 1.69 0.91
CA PRO A 151 -2.31 1.74 1.29
C PRO A 151 -2.77 0.39 1.81
N PHE A 152 -3.72 0.45 2.73
CA PHE A 152 -4.40 -0.74 3.21
C PHE A 152 -5.53 -1.10 2.24
N LEU A 153 -5.59 -2.38 1.82
CA LEU A 153 -6.46 -2.83 0.73
C LEU A 153 -7.03 -4.21 1.06
N THR A 154 -8.24 -4.48 0.58
CA THR A 154 -8.79 -5.85 0.55
C THR A 154 -8.23 -6.65 -0.63
N ASN A 155 -8.47 -7.96 -0.64
CA ASN A 155 -8.13 -8.82 -1.77
C ASN A 155 -8.89 -8.37 -3.04
N GLU A 156 -10.15 -7.97 -2.92
CA GLU A 156 -10.96 -7.42 -4.01
C GLU A 156 -10.38 -6.13 -4.58
N ASP A 157 -9.96 -5.19 -3.71
CA ASP A 157 -9.32 -3.96 -4.13
C ASP A 157 -8.02 -4.23 -4.90
N ALA A 158 -7.21 -5.18 -4.41
CA ALA A 158 -5.97 -5.57 -5.06
C ALA A 158 -6.21 -6.23 -6.43
N LYS A 159 -7.26 -7.06 -6.57
CA LYS A 159 -7.71 -7.60 -7.88
C LYS A 159 -8.12 -6.48 -8.83
N GLU A 160 -8.92 -5.53 -8.36
CA GLU A 160 -9.42 -4.42 -9.17
C GLU A 160 -8.25 -3.55 -9.67
N ILE A 161 -7.30 -3.22 -8.78
CA ILE A 161 -6.06 -2.50 -9.13
C ILE A 161 -5.22 -3.29 -10.12
N ASN A 162 -5.07 -4.61 -9.92
CA ASN A 162 -4.30 -5.46 -10.83
C ASN A 162 -4.90 -5.47 -12.24
N ALA A 163 -6.24 -5.51 -12.35
CA ALA A 163 -6.98 -5.60 -13.61
C ALA A 163 -7.06 -4.27 -14.39
N THR A 164 -6.90 -3.12 -13.73
CA THR A 164 -7.04 -1.79 -14.37
C THR A 164 -5.71 -1.09 -14.65
N ASN A 165 -5.66 -0.33 -15.76
CA ASN A 165 -4.58 0.64 -16.01
C ASN A 165 -5.07 2.09 -15.90
N ASN A 166 -6.32 2.29 -15.47
CA ASN A 166 -6.87 3.63 -15.27
C ASN A 166 -6.30 4.24 -13.99
N TYR A 167 -5.50 5.29 -14.16
CA TYR A 167 -4.83 6.02 -13.10
C TYR A 167 -5.80 6.54 -12.03
N ASP A 168 -6.91 7.16 -12.45
CA ASP A 168 -7.88 7.72 -11.50
C ASP A 168 -8.64 6.63 -10.75
N ALA A 169 -8.95 5.52 -11.41
CA ALA A 169 -9.61 4.38 -10.77
C ALA A 169 -8.75 3.80 -9.63
N VAL A 170 -7.42 3.70 -9.82
CA VAL A 170 -6.52 3.24 -8.75
C VAL A 170 -6.55 4.19 -7.55
N TRP A 171 -6.54 5.51 -7.78
CA TRP A 171 -6.64 6.48 -6.68
C TRP A 171 -7.98 6.44 -5.95
N GLN A 172 -9.09 6.20 -6.66
CA GLN A 172 -10.39 6.01 -6.02
C GLN A 172 -10.35 4.83 -5.05
N ILE A 173 -9.71 3.73 -5.44
CA ILE A 173 -9.54 2.55 -4.57
C ILE A 173 -8.66 2.87 -3.36
N ILE A 174 -7.54 3.56 -3.55
CA ILE A 174 -6.63 3.98 -2.45
C ILE A 174 -7.36 4.86 -1.42
N TYR A 175 -8.25 5.73 -1.88
CA TYR A 175 -9.01 6.65 -1.02
C TYR A 175 -10.28 6.05 -0.40
N LYS A 176 -10.63 4.79 -0.72
CA LYS A 176 -11.76 4.09 -0.08
C LYS A 176 -11.62 4.00 1.44
N TYR A 177 -10.38 3.93 1.95
CA TYR A 177 -10.11 3.79 3.38
C TYR A 177 -9.37 5.01 3.96
N PRO A 178 -9.54 5.29 5.27
CA PRO A 178 -8.78 6.31 5.96
C PRO A 178 -7.27 6.06 5.85
N GLN A 179 -6.49 7.14 5.78
CA GLN A 179 -5.04 7.02 5.78
C GLN A 179 -4.55 6.66 7.19
N ASP A 180 -3.71 5.63 7.28
CA ASP A 180 -3.00 5.27 8.51
C ASP A 180 -1.59 5.87 8.50
N ALA A 181 -1.27 6.69 9.50
CA ALA A 181 0.04 7.32 9.63
C ALA A 181 1.19 6.31 9.77
N GLY A 182 0.93 5.11 10.28
CA GLY A 182 1.90 4.00 10.33
C GLY A 182 2.36 3.56 8.94
N ARG A 183 1.50 3.74 7.93
CA ARG A 183 1.73 3.34 6.53
C ARG A 183 2.30 4.45 5.64
N VAL A 184 2.53 5.63 6.20
CA VAL A 184 2.98 6.82 5.45
C VAL A 184 4.43 7.15 5.77
N PHE A 185 5.23 7.32 4.73
CA PHE A 185 6.59 7.83 4.78
C PHE A 185 6.60 9.29 4.31
N GLN A 186 7.35 10.13 5.02
CA GLN A 186 7.60 11.51 4.58
C GLN A 186 8.79 11.50 3.63
N LEU A 187 8.67 12.21 2.52
CA LEU A 187 9.67 12.31 1.47
C LEU A 187 10.24 13.73 1.40
N SER A 188 11.55 13.78 1.21
CA SER A 188 12.32 14.99 0.89
C SER A 188 12.98 14.79 -0.47
N MET A 189 12.70 15.71 -1.40
CA MET A 189 13.29 15.75 -2.74
C MET A 189 14.12 17.02 -2.86
N ASN A 190 15.43 16.91 -2.66
CA ASN A 190 16.34 18.06 -2.64
C ASN A 190 17.66 17.70 -3.31
N ALA A 191 18.21 18.60 -4.13
CA ALA A 191 19.48 18.36 -4.84
C ALA A 191 20.68 18.13 -3.89
N ASN A 192 20.59 18.59 -2.64
CA ASN A 192 21.60 18.37 -1.61
C ASN A 192 21.42 17.06 -0.83
N ASN A 193 20.34 16.31 -1.06
CA ASN A 193 20.20 14.96 -0.51
C ASN A 193 21.22 14.02 -1.17
N PRO A 194 21.58 12.91 -0.51
CA PRO A 194 22.31 11.85 -1.18
C PRO A 194 21.48 11.29 -2.35
N PRO A 195 22.12 10.81 -3.44
CA PRO A 195 21.43 10.03 -4.45
C PRO A 195 20.71 8.85 -3.81
N ALA A 196 19.51 8.52 -4.31
CA ALA A 196 18.80 7.34 -3.86
C ALA A 196 19.68 6.10 -4.06
N PRO A 197 19.75 5.18 -3.06
CA PRO A 197 20.46 3.93 -3.24
C PRO A 197 19.76 3.09 -4.34
N PRO A 198 20.44 2.10 -4.95
CA PRO A 198 19.83 1.23 -5.94
C PRO A 198 18.70 0.36 -5.35
N ASP A 199 18.79 0.02 -4.07
CA ASP A 199 17.80 -0.73 -3.30
C ASP A 199 17.81 -0.31 -1.82
N CYS A 200 16.90 -0.87 -1.02
CA CYS A 200 16.86 -0.69 0.43
C CYS A 200 17.31 -1.96 1.19
N LYS A 201 18.30 -2.70 0.69
CA LYS A 201 18.89 -3.84 1.43
C LYS A 201 19.69 -3.37 2.64
N ASP A 202 20.35 -2.23 2.52
CA ASP A 202 21.04 -1.56 3.62
C ASP A 202 20.06 -0.63 4.37
N ALA A 203 19.59 -1.08 5.53
CA ALA A 203 18.66 -0.34 6.37
C ALA A 203 19.22 1.01 6.86
N ALA A 204 20.54 1.23 6.85
CA ALA A 204 21.10 2.53 7.23
C ALA A 204 20.91 3.60 6.15
N LYS A 205 20.59 3.20 4.91
CA LYS A 205 20.35 4.10 3.77
C LYS A 205 18.88 4.39 3.52
N CYS A 206 17.98 3.72 4.23
CA CYS A 206 16.54 3.85 4.08
C CYS A 206 15.87 4.06 5.44
N THR A 207 14.67 4.66 5.44
CA THR A 207 13.83 4.69 6.64
C THR A 207 12.99 3.42 6.67
N CYS A 208 13.11 2.64 7.73
CA CYS A 208 12.36 1.39 7.93
C CYS A 208 11.27 1.56 8.99
N LYS A 209 10.12 0.93 8.77
CA LYS A 209 9.00 0.87 9.71
C LYS A 209 8.42 -0.53 9.75
N GLU A 210 7.94 -0.93 10.91
CA GLU A 210 7.02 -2.06 11.05
C GLU A 210 5.58 -1.55 10.87
N ILE A 211 4.77 -2.30 10.14
CA ILE A 211 3.40 -1.94 9.79
C ILE A 211 2.49 -3.12 10.12
N GLY A 212 1.38 -2.85 10.81
CA GLY A 212 0.31 -3.83 11.05
C GLY A 212 0.66 -4.94 12.06
N PHE A 213 1.45 -4.60 13.08
CA PHE A 213 1.72 -5.42 14.26
C PHE A 213 1.36 -4.68 15.54
#